data_AF-A0A1I3ZK92-F1
#
_entry.id   AF-A0A1I3ZK92-F1
#
_cell.length_a   1.000
_cell.length_b   1.000
_cell.length_c   1.000
_cell.angle_alpha   90.00
_cell.angle_beta   90.00
_cell.angle_gamma   90.00
#
_symmetry.space_group_name_H-M   'P 1'
#
loop_
_entity.id
_entity.type
_entity.pdbx_description
1 polymer ?
#
loop_
_entity_poly.entity_id
_entity_poly.type
_entity_poly.pdbx_seq_one_letter_code
_entity_poly.pdbx_strand_id
1 'polypeptide(L)'
;MREELRQLCKQMRLAHVMNIYDQVPFEHPTQFLHAVLSAERSSREQGKIRRLLQKARFTQIKTFEGYSFESVSLPESVTIEELKRGSFVERKENVILLGAVGTGKTHLATAIGVEACKQGKNVRFYRVAELVSILQTKFHAGNLPRFQKELMDADLLILDELGFVPFHKDGADLLFHLISECYERISVIVTSNLEFSQWNTVFGDNRLTAALIDRLVHHAHIVAFTGESYRLRHALSHR
;
A
#
# COMPACT_ATOMS: atom_id res chain seq x y z
N MET A 1 -30.89 33.20 -9.30
CA MET A 1 -30.91 31.81 -9.85
C MET A 1 -29.54 31.13 -9.88
N ARG A 2 -28.57 31.46 -10.78
CA ARG A 2 -27.27 30.73 -10.85
C ARG A 2 -26.42 30.86 -9.58
N GLU A 3 -26.41 32.05 -8.97
CA GLU A 3 -25.67 32.30 -7.72
C GLU A 3 -26.34 31.62 -6.51
N GLU A 4 -27.67 31.60 -6.45
CA GLU A 4 -28.43 30.85 -5.44
C GLU A 4 -28.17 29.35 -5.55
N LEU A 5 -28.17 28.80 -6.78
CA LEU A 5 -27.84 27.39 -7.03
C LEU A 5 -26.42 27.06 -6.56
N ARG A 6 -25.45 27.97 -6.80
CA ARG A 6 -24.08 27.83 -6.31
C ARG A 6 -24.01 27.83 -4.78
N GLN A 7 -24.74 28.71 -4.12
CA GLN A 7 -24.82 28.76 -2.66
C GLN A 7 -25.43 27.48 -2.06
N LEU A 8 -26.53 26.99 -2.65
CA LEU A 8 -27.15 25.71 -2.27
C LEU A 8 -26.18 24.55 -2.45
N CYS A 9 -25.51 24.47 -3.60
CA CYS A 9 -24.49 23.45 -3.86
C CYS A 9 -23.37 23.49 -2.81
N LYS A 10 -22.90 24.69 -2.43
CA LYS A 10 -21.88 24.86 -1.38
C LYS A 10 -22.37 24.37 -0.01
N GLN A 11 -23.59 24.72 0.38
CA GLN A 11 -24.20 24.29 1.65
C GLN A 11 -24.37 22.76 1.72
N MET A 12 -24.75 22.14 0.60
CA MET A 12 -24.92 20.69 0.47
C MET A 12 -23.60 19.94 0.13
N ARG A 13 -22.48 20.67 0.06
CA ARG A 13 -21.14 20.16 -0.32
C ARG A 13 -21.08 19.55 -1.72
N LEU A 14 -21.98 19.91 -2.63
CA LEU A 14 -22.04 19.46 -4.02
C LEU A 14 -21.01 20.24 -4.86
N ALA A 15 -19.75 19.85 -4.77
CA ALA A 15 -18.63 20.66 -5.28
C ALA A 15 -18.50 20.62 -6.82
N HIS A 16 -19.02 19.57 -7.46
CA HIS A 16 -18.85 19.30 -8.89
C HIS A 16 -20.11 19.56 -9.71
N VAL A 17 -21.29 19.56 -9.09
CA VAL A 17 -22.57 19.87 -9.75
C VAL A 17 -22.50 21.15 -10.58
N MET A 18 -21.96 22.24 -10.02
CA MET A 18 -21.86 23.53 -10.70
C MET A 18 -20.95 23.55 -11.93
N ASN A 19 -20.09 22.53 -12.09
CA ASN A 19 -19.15 22.43 -13.22
C ASN A 19 -19.71 21.62 -14.38
N ILE A 20 -20.76 20.81 -14.14
CA ILE A 20 -21.22 19.82 -15.12
C ILE A 20 -22.70 19.95 -15.48
N TYR A 21 -23.50 20.67 -14.69
CA TYR A 21 -24.95 20.77 -14.92
C TYR A 21 -25.32 21.38 -16.27
N ASP A 22 -24.46 22.22 -16.85
CA ASP A 22 -24.64 22.84 -18.17
C ASP A 22 -24.17 21.93 -19.33
N GLN A 23 -23.45 20.86 -19.02
CA GLN A 23 -22.97 19.86 -19.98
C GLN A 23 -23.92 18.65 -20.09
N VAL A 24 -24.87 18.52 -19.15
CA VAL A 24 -25.84 17.42 -19.15
C VAL A 24 -27.06 17.81 -19.99
N PRO A 25 -27.41 17.03 -21.03
CA PRO A 25 -28.62 17.28 -21.80
C PRO A 25 -29.85 17.12 -20.91
N PHE A 26 -30.80 18.05 -21.05
CA PHE A 26 -32.08 18.00 -20.34
C PHE A 26 -33.13 17.32 -21.22
N GLU A 27 -33.29 16.00 -21.06
CA GLU A 27 -34.33 15.24 -21.77
C GLU A 27 -35.60 15.12 -20.92
N HIS A 28 -35.46 14.74 -19.65
CA HIS A 28 -36.55 14.74 -18.67
C HIS A 28 -35.99 14.91 -17.25
N PRO A 29 -36.81 15.36 -16.27
CA PRO A 29 -36.32 15.78 -14.95
C PRO A 29 -35.52 14.71 -14.20
N THR A 30 -35.93 13.44 -14.28
CA THR A 30 -35.27 12.32 -13.61
C THR A 30 -33.91 11.98 -14.22
N GLN A 31 -33.77 12.03 -15.55
CA GLN A 31 -32.49 11.78 -16.23
C GLN A 31 -31.47 12.88 -15.89
N PHE A 32 -31.89 14.14 -15.95
CA PHE A 32 -31.01 15.27 -15.62
C PHE A 32 -30.53 15.19 -14.17
N LEU A 33 -31.45 15.00 -13.22
CA LEU A 33 -31.11 14.88 -11.80
C LEU A 33 -30.20 13.68 -11.53
N HIS A 34 -30.49 12.53 -12.13
CA HIS A 34 -29.66 11.33 -12.00
C HIS A 34 -28.25 11.55 -12.54
N ALA A 35 -28.11 12.14 -13.72
CA ALA A 35 -26.81 12.39 -14.35
C ALA A 35 -25.96 13.36 -13.52
N VAL A 36 -26.56 14.45 -13.04
CA VAL A 36 -25.88 15.46 -12.21
C VAL A 36 -25.39 14.88 -10.89
N LEU A 37 -26.25 14.12 -10.19
CA LEU A 37 -25.87 13.49 -8.92
C LEU A 37 -24.87 12.35 -9.11
N SER A 38 -24.96 11.59 -10.21
CA SER A 38 -24.00 10.53 -10.54
C SER A 38 -22.60 11.09 -10.81
N ALA A 39 -22.51 12.22 -11.51
CA ALA A 39 -21.24 12.90 -11.74
C ALA A 39 -20.63 13.45 -10.44
N GLU A 40 -21.44 14.06 -9.57
CA GLU A 40 -20.99 14.51 -8.24
C GLU A 40 -20.45 13.33 -7.41
N ARG A 41 -21.18 12.22 -7.36
CA ARG A 41 -20.75 11.01 -6.65
C ARG A 41 -19.42 10.51 -7.21
N SER A 42 -19.30 10.39 -8.52
CA SER A 42 -18.08 9.93 -9.20
C SER A 42 -16.90 10.86 -8.89
N SER A 43 -17.11 12.18 -8.92
CA SER A 43 -16.07 13.15 -8.57
C SER A 43 -15.62 13.02 -7.11
N ARG A 44 -16.54 12.76 -6.17
CA ARG A 44 -16.20 12.54 -4.76
C ARG A 44 -15.42 11.25 -4.55
N GLU A 45 -15.82 10.17 -5.21
CA GLU A 45 -15.11 8.88 -5.18
C GLU A 45 -13.68 9.04 -5.73
N GLN A 46 -13.52 9.68 -6.88
CA GLN A 46 -12.20 9.98 -7.45
C GLN A 46 -11.35 10.88 -6.54
N GLY A 47 -11.96 11.89 -5.90
CA GLY A 47 -11.30 12.75 -4.93
C GLY A 47 -10.81 11.97 -3.70
N LYS A 48 -11.63 11.04 -3.19
CA LYS A 48 -11.24 10.14 -2.09
C LYS A 48 -10.05 9.27 -2.48
N ILE A 49 -10.11 8.62 -3.65
CA ILE A 49 -9.02 7.76 -4.15
C ILE A 49 -7.73 8.56 -4.30
N ARG A 50 -7.79 9.75 -4.92
CA ARG A 50 -6.62 10.62 -5.10
C ARG A 50 -5.96 10.96 -3.76
N ARG A 51 -6.77 11.32 -2.75
CA ARG A 51 -6.27 11.62 -1.41
C ARG A 51 -5.62 10.39 -0.76
N LEU A 52 -6.21 9.20 -0.91
CA LEU A 52 -5.63 7.96 -0.37
C LEU A 52 -4.29 7.63 -1.03
N LEU A 53 -4.20 7.72 -2.36
CA LEU A 53 -2.96 7.52 -3.11
C LEU A 53 -1.86 8.51 -2.68
N GLN A 54 -2.21 9.78 -2.49
CA GLN A 54 -1.27 10.79 -1.97
C GLN A 54 -0.81 10.47 -0.54
N LYS A 55 -1.74 10.04 0.32
CA LYS A 55 -1.46 9.66 1.72
C LYS A 55 -0.58 8.41 1.83
N ALA A 56 -0.68 7.50 0.85
CA ALA A 56 0.11 6.27 0.81
C ALA A 56 1.60 6.49 0.54
N ARG A 57 1.97 7.58 -0.16
CA ARG A 57 3.36 7.97 -0.45
C ARG A 57 4.18 6.89 -1.19
N PHE A 58 3.57 6.22 -2.17
CA PHE A 58 4.31 5.33 -3.07
C PHE A 58 5.46 6.06 -3.76
N THR A 59 6.62 5.40 -3.89
CA THR A 59 7.77 5.96 -4.62
C THR A 59 7.47 6.16 -6.10
N GLN A 60 6.75 5.21 -6.70
CA GLN A 60 6.18 5.30 -8.04
C GLN A 60 4.83 4.60 -8.03
N ILE A 61 3.85 5.12 -8.77
CA ILE A 61 2.57 4.43 -8.96
C ILE A 61 2.77 3.32 -9.99
N LYS A 62 2.46 2.09 -9.59
CA LYS A 62 2.44 0.90 -10.45
C LYS A 62 1.08 0.21 -10.30
N THR A 63 0.56 -0.31 -11.40
CA THR A 63 -0.71 -1.07 -11.46
C THR A 63 -0.43 -2.50 -11.92
N PHE A 64 -1.44 -3.35 -11.95
CA PHE A 64 -1.32 -4.69 -12.54
C PHE A 64 -1.19 -4.67 -14.07
N GLU A 65 -1.39 -3.53 -14.71
CA GLU A 65 -1.26 -3.38 -16.16
C GLU A 65 0.19 -3.62 -16.59
N GLY A 66 0.38 -4.56 -17.52
CA GLY A 66 1.71 -4.97 -17.99
C GLY A 66 2.53 -5.78 -16.97
N TYR A 67 1.96 -6.20 -15.84
CA TYR A 67 2.66 -7.04 -14.87
C TYR A 67 2.53 -8.54 -15.22
N SER A 68 3.66 -9.24 -15.35
CA SER A 68 3.69 -10.70 -15.60
C SER A 68 3.86 -11.48 -14.29
N PHE A 69 3.03 -12.50 -14.10
CA PHE A 69 3.11 -13.45 -12.99
C PHE A 69 3.90 -14.73 -13.33
N GLU A 70 4.47 -14.85 -14.53
CA GLU A 70 5.14 -16.08 -14.99
C GLU A 70 6.29 -16.54 -14.07
N SER A 71 7.03 -15.59 -13.50
CA SER A 71 8.14 -15.85 -12.59
C SER A 71 7.79 -15.67 -11.11
N VAL A 72 6.50 -15.77 -10.78
CA VAL A 72 5.96 -15.61 -9.43
C VAL A 72 5.35 -16.95 -8.99
N SER A 73 5.91 -17.54 -7.95
CA SER A 73 5.38 -18.74 -7.31
C SER A 73 4.52 -18.34 -6.11
N LEU A 74 3.23 -18.66 -6.19
CA LEU A 74 2.27 -18.43 -5.11
C LEU A 74 2.15 -19.69 -4.23
N PRO A 75 1.88 -19.55 -2.93
CA PRO A 75 1.51 -20.67 -2.07
C PRO A 75 0.06 -21.10 -2.37
N GLU A 76 -0.30 -22.33 -1.98
CA GLU A 76 -1.69 -22.83 -2.13
C GLU A 76 -2.73 -21.98 -1.37
N SER A 77 -2.29 -21.22 -0.37
CA SER A 77 -3.15 -20.39 0.47
C SER A 77 -3.63 -19.09 -0.19
N VAL A 78 -3.14 -18.73 -1.38
CA VAL A 78 -3.60 -17.51 -2.06
C VAL A 78 -3.57 -17.64 -3.58
N THR A 79 -4.61 -17.09 -4.20
CA THR A 79 -4.70 -16.97 -5.66
C THR A 79 -4.22 -15.62 -6.17
N ILE A 80 -3.88 -15.53 -7.45
CA ILE A 80 -3.54 -14.25 -8.11
C ILE A 80 -4.69 -13.26 -7.99
N GLU A 81 -5.94 -13.72 -8.14
CA GLU A 81 -7.12 -12.87 -8.06
C GLU A 81 -7.36 -12.33 -6.65
N GLU A 82 -7.09 -13.12 -5.60
CA GLU A 82 -7.14 -12.63 -4.22
C GLU A 82 -6.07 -11.60 -3.93
N LEU A 83 -4.85 -11.78 -4.45
CA LEU A 83 -3.79 -10.76 -4.36
C LEU A 83 -4.20 -9.47 -5.07
N LYS A 84 -4.72 -9.57 -6.30
CA LYS A 84 -5.20 -8.40 -7.06
C LYS A 84 -6.31 -7.67 -6.34
N ARG A 85 -7.28 -8.40 -5.79
CA ARG A 85 -8.39 -7.82 -5.03
C ARG A 85 -7.97 -7.31 -3.65
N GLY A 86 -6.85 -7.77 -3.10
CA GLY A 86 -6.43 -7.40 -1.75
C GLY A 86 -7.40 -7.91 -0.68
N SER A 87 -8.02 -9.08 -0.89
CA SER A 87 -8.98 -9.68 0.05
C SER A 87 -8.35 -10.08 1.37
N PHE A 88 -7.05 -10.41 1.36
CA PHE A 88 -6.26 -10.69 2.56
C PHE A 88 -6.22 -9.51 3.56
N VAL A 89 -6.40 -8.27 3.07
CA VAL A 89 -6.40 -7.05 3.91
C VAL A 89 -7.56 -7.03 4.90
N GLU A 90 -8.71 -7.58 4.51
CA GLU A 90 -9.89 -7.67 5.38
C GLU A 90 -9.71 -8.72 6.48
N ARG A 91 -8.93 -9.76 6.20
CA ARG A 91 -8.61 -10.85 7.13
C ARG A 91 -7.39 -10.57 8.00
N LYS A 92 -6.76 -9.40 7.85
CA LYS A 92 -5.52 -9.02 8.56
C LYS A 92 -4.36 -9.98 8.31
N GLU A 93 -4.36 -10.63 7.15
CA GLU A 93 -3.29 -11.50 6.69
C GLU A 93 -2.15 -10.67 6.08
N ASN A 94 -0.93 -11.18 6.13
CA ASN A 94 0.26 -10.56 5.60
C ASN A 94 0.62 -11.15 4.23
N VAL A 95 1.41 -10.41 3.46
CA VAL A 95 2.00 -10.91 2.21
C VAL A 95 3.50 -10.67 2.25
N ILE A 96 4.27 -11.73 2.09
CA ILE A 96 5.74 -11.65 2.11
C ILE A 96 6.25 -11.99 0.73
N LEU A 97 6.81 -11.00 0.04
CA LEU A 97 7.35 -11.11 -1.30
C LEU A 97 8.87 -11.34 -1.20
N LEU A 98 9.34 -12.53 -1.57
CA LEU A 98 10.75 -12.93 -1.48
C LEU A 98 11.36 -13.23 -2.84
N GLY A 99 12.61 -12.85 -3.06
CA GLY A 99 13.38 -13.27 -4.24
C GLY A 99 14.39 -12.23 -4.72
N ALA A 100 15.14 -12.55 -5.79
CA ALA A 100 16.26 -11.75 -6.25
C ALA A 100 15.90 -10.29 -6.63
N VAL A 101 16.89 -9.42 -6.72
CA VAL A 101 16.68 -8.00 -7.05
C VAL A 101 16.15 -7.86 -8.48
N GLY A 102 15.20 -6.94 -8.69
CA GLY A 102 14.66 -6.65 -10.03
C GLY A 102 13.60 -7.64 -10.54
N THR A 103 13.11 -8.57 -9.72
CA THR A 103 12.10 -9.57 -10.12
C THR A 103 10.64 -9.10 -10.09
N GLY A 104 10.36 -7.87 -9.64
CA GLY A 104 9.01 -7.31 -9.65
C GLY A 104 8.30 -7.21 -8.28
N LYS A 105 8.94 -7.62 -7.18
CA LYS A 105 8.36 -7.55 -5.81
C LYS A 105 7.74 -6.19 -5.46
N THR A 106 8.52 -5.11 -5.58
CA THR A 106 8.05 -3.75 -5.29
C THR A 106 6.90 -3.32 -6.20
N HIS A 107 6.91 -3.76 -7.47
CA HIS A 107 5.82 -3.48 -8.41
C HIS A 107 4.55 -4.16 -7.93
N LEU A 108 4.60 -5.46 -7.59
CA LEU A 108 3.45 -6.20 -7.09
C LEU A 108 2.89 -5.58 -5.81
N ALA A 109 3.74 -5.31 -4.81
CA ALA A 109 3.33 -4.67 -3.56
C ALA A 109 2.65 -3.32 -3.81
N THR A 110 3.20 -2.50 -4.71
CA THR A 110 2.63 -1.21 -5.09
C THR A 110 1.30 -1.37 -5.82
N ALA A 111 1.20 -2.30 -6.77
CA ALA A 111 -0.04 -2.55 -7.52
C ALA A 111 -1.18 -2.97 -6.59
N ILE A 112 -0.89 -3.85 -5.62
CA ILE A 112 -1.83 -4.22 -4.56
C ILE A 112 -2.24 -2.98 -3.74
N GLY A 113 -1.27 -2.17 -3.31
CA GLY A 113 -1.54 -0.94 -2.55
C GLY A 113 -2.39 0.08 -3.31
N VAL A 114 -2.15 0.25 -4.61
CA VAL A 114 -2.94 1.13 -5.49
C VAL A 114 -4.37 0.62 -5.61
N GLU A 115 -4.55 -0.69 -5.79
CA GLU A 115 -5.87 -1.29 -5.87
C GLU A 115 -6.64 -1.21 -4.54
N ALA A 116 -5.97 -1.43 -3.41
CA ALA A 116 -6.52 -1.20 -2.09
C ALA A 116 -6.98 0.27 -1.90
N CYS A 117 -6.18 1.24 -2.35
CA CYS A 117 -6.56 2.66 -2.32
C CYS A 117 -7.81 2.95 -3.18
N LYS A 118 -7.94 2.32 -4.35
CA LYS A 118 -9.14 2.44 -5.21
C LYS A 118 -10.38 1.86 -4.55
N GLN A 119 -10.23 0.80 -3.77
CA GLN A 119 -11.28 0.23 -2.92
C GLN A 119 -11.55 1.05 -1.65
N GLY A 120 -10.85 2.17 -1.46
CA GLY A 120 -11.08 3.09 -0.35
C GLY A 120 -10.34 2.74 0.94
N LYS A 121 -9.40 1.78 0.91
CA LYS A 121 -8.53 1.39 2.04
C LYS A 121 -7.40 2.40 2.23
N ASN A 122 -7.03 2.69 3.47
CA ASN A 122 -5.93 3.58 3.85
C ASN A 122 -4.60 2.79 3.80
N VAL A 123 -3.75 3.10 2.82
CA VAL A 123 -2.46 2.43 2.65
C VAL A 123 -1.32 3.34 3.12
N ARG A 124 -0.24 2.74 3.60
CA ARG A 124 1.05 3.41 3.82
C ARG A 124 2.16 2.61 3.17
N PHE A 125 3.05 3.28 2.44
CA PHE A 125 4.23 2.70 1.83
C PHE A 125 5.48 3.34 2.43
N TYR A 126 6.43 2.50 2.83
CA TYR A 126 7.76 2.95 3.24
C TYR A 126 8.81 1.97 2.74
N ARG A 127 9.95 2.51 2.30
CA ARG A 127 11.19 1.73 2.32
C ARG A 127 11.62 1.53 3.77
N VAL A 128 12.02 0.32 4.14
CA VAL A 128 12.29 -0.01 5.53
C VAL A 128 13.41 0.87 6.12
N ALA A 129 14.48 1.13 5.36
CA ALA A 129 15.57 2.00 5.83
C ALA A 129 15.11 3.43 6.15
N GLU A 130 14.22 3.99 5.32
CA GLU A 130 13.63 5.32 5.54
C GLU A 130 12.71 5.30 6.76
N LEU A 131 11.89 4.25 6.91
CA LEU A 131 11.01 4.10 8.07
C LEU A 131 11.79 4.02 9.37
N VAL A 132 12.88 3.23 9.42
CA VAL A 132 13.74 3.13 10.60
C VAL A 132 14.32 4.49 10.98
N SER A 133 14.80 5.26 10.01
CA SER A 133 15.30 6.62 10.25
C SER A 133 14.21 7.56 10.80
N ILE A 134 12.98 7.47 10.28
CA ILE A 134 11.82 8.23 10.78
C ILE A 134 11.48 7.81 12.22
N LEU A 135 11.43 6.50 12.50
CA LEU A 135 11.13 5.96 13.83
C LEU A 135 12.16 6.46 14.85
N GLN A 136 13.45 6.37 14.53
CA GLN A 136 14.52 6.90 15.38
C GLN A 136 14.37 8.40 15.62
N THR A 137 14.14 9.17 14.57
CA THR A 137 13.94 10.63 14.69
C THR A 137 12.75 10.96 15.60
N LYS A 138 11.63 10.25 15.43
CA LYS A 138 10.43 10.45 16.25
C LYS A 138 10.62 9.99 17.70
N PHE A 139 11.40 8.93 17.93
CA PHE A 139 11.75 8.45 19.25
C PHE A 139 12.57 9.51 20.01
N HIS A 140 13.66 10.00 19.43
CA HIS A 140 14.50 11.04 20.05
C HIS A 140 13.73 12.35 20.27
N ALA A 141 12.76 12.66 19.41
CA ALA A 141 11.91 13.84 19.55
C ALA A 141 10.70 13.65 20.50
N GLY A 142 10.57 12.50 21.18
CA GLY A 142 9.44 12.22 22.08
C GLY A 142 8.06 12.11 21.39
N ASN A 143 8.05 11.93 20.07
CA ASN A 143 6.84 11.96 19.23
C ASN A 143 6.49 10.58 18.63
N LEU A 144 7.19 9.52 19.04
CA LEU A 144 6.99 8.16 18.50
C LEU A 144 5.54 7.65 18.69
N PRO A 145 4.90 7.74 19.88
CA PRO A 145 3.56 7.18 20.07
C PRO A 145 2.52 7.79 19.12
N ARG A 146 2.63 9.10 18.85
CA ARG A 146 1.76 9.79 17.90
C ARG A 146 1.95 9.27 16.47
N PHE A 147 3.19 9.04 16.07
CA PHE A 147 3.51 8.52 14.74
C PHE A 147 3.05 7.06 14.57
N GLN A 148 3.30 6.21 15.58
CA GLN A 148 2.79 4.84 15.59
C GLN A 148 1.26 4.81 15.46
N LYS A 149 0.54 5.64 16.22
CA LYS A 149 -0.93 5.75 16.08
C LYS A 149 -1.37 6.09 14.65
N GLU A 150 -0.66 7.01 13.98
CA GLU A 150 -0.98 7.38 12.59
C GLU A 150 -0.71 6.23 11.59
N LEU A 151 0.32 5.42 11.84
CA LEU A 151 0.57 4.20 11.08
C LEU A 151 -0.51 3.15 11.37
N MET A 152 -0.95 3.07 12.62
CA MET A 152 -1.98 2.12 13.04
C MET A 152 -3.39 2.44 12.52
N ASP A 153 -3.61 3.66 12.01
CA ASP A 153 -4.84 4.03 11.31
C ASP A 153 -4.87 3.51 9.85
N ALA A 154 -3.82 2.83 9.38
CA ALA A 154 -3.78 2.21 8.06
C ALA A 154 -4.50 0.85 8.04
N ASP A 155 -5.08 0.50 6.90
CA ASP A 155 -5.59 -0.84 6.62
C ASP A 155 -4.47 -1.77 6.12
N LEU A 156 -3.48 -1.18 5.43
CA LEU A 156 -2.36 -1.88 4.82
C LEU A 156 -1.06 -1.08 4.97
N LEU A 157 -0.03 -1.73 5.51
CA LEU A 157 1.33 -1.20 5.59
C LEU A 157 2.24 -1.97 4.63
N ILE A 158 2.92 -1.26 3.73
CA ILE A 158 3.87 -1.84 2.78
C ILE A 158 5.28 -1.43 3.21
N LEU A 159 6.09 -2.44 3.51
CA LEU A 159 7.48 -2.36 3.93
C LEU A 159 8.36 -2.89 2.80
N ASP A 160 8.90 -1.98 2.00
CA ASP A 160 9.71 -2.31 0.82
C ASP A 160 11.21 -2.36 1.16
N GLU A 161 11.93 -3.27 0.51
CA GLU A 161 13.39 -3.42 0.59
C GLU A 161 13.91 -3.79 2.00
N LEU A 162 13.20 -4.69 2.70
CA LEU A 162 13.71 -5.26 3.94
C LEU A 162 14.95 -6.12 3.65
N GLY A 163 16.08 -5.79 4.27
CA GLY A 163 17.32 -6.56 4.16
C GLY A 163 18.38 -6.01 3.21
N PHE A 164 18.23 -4.77 2.75
CA PHE A 164 19.28 -4.13 1.93
C PHE A 164 20.47 -3.60 2.76
N VAL A 165 20.22 -3.12 3.98
CA VAL A 165 21.26 -2.56 4.88
C VAL A 165 20.99 -3.04 6.32
N PRO A 166 22.03 -3.44 7.08
CA PRO A 166 21.89 -3.72 8.51
C PRO A 166 21.45 -2.47 9.29
N PHE A 167 20.57 -2.64 10.28
CA PHE A 167 20.16 -1.54 11.14
C PHE A 167 21.02 -1.44 12.39
N HIS A 168 21.14 -0.23 12.95
CA HIS A 168 21.57 -0.08 14.33
C HIS A 168 20.55 -0.71 15.28
N LYS A 169 21.00 -1.22 16.43
CA LYS A 169 20.18 -1.93 17.41
C LYS A 169 18.88 -1.18 17.74
N ASP A 170 18.97 0.10 18.08
CA ASP A 170 17.80 0.93 18.40
C ASP A 170 16.79 0.99 17.24
N GLY A 171 17.27 1.03 15.99
CA GLY A 171 16.42 1.04 14.82
C GLY A 171 15.72 -0.31 14.57
N ALA A 172 16.45 -1.41 14.79
CA ALA A 172 15.91 -2.77 14.71
C ALA A 172 14.82 -2.99 15.77
N ASP A 173 15.05 -2.56 17.01
CA ASP A 173 14.08 -2.65 18.12
C ASP A 173 12.81 -1.85 17.81
N LEU A 174 12.94 -0.62 17.32
CA LEU A 174 11.80 0.22 16.94
C LEU A 174 10.98 -0.39 15.80
N LEU A 175 11.64 -0.94 14.77
CA LEU A 175 10.95 -1.62 13.67
C LEU A 175 10.26 -2.90 14.15
N PHE A 176 10.92 -3.67 15.02
CA PHE A 176 10.35 -4.85 15.65
C PHE A 176 9.06 -4.52 16.42
N HIS A 177 9.08 -3.46 17.23
CA HIS A 177 7.91 -3.02 17.98
C HIS A 177 6.77 -2.61 17.05
N LEU A 178 7.05 -1.85 15.99
CA LEU A 178 6.05 -1.45 15.01
C LEU A 178 5.40 -2.67 14.33
N ILE A 179 6.20 -3.61 13.81
CA ILE A 179 5.67 -4.80 13.13
C ILE A 179 4.89 -5.69 14.12
N SER A 180 5.37 -5.80 15.37
CA SER A 180 4.66 -6.53 16.42
C SER A 180 3.31 -5.89 16.77
N GLU A 181 3.20 -4.56 16.73
CA GLU A 181 1.92 -3.86 16.90
C GLU A 181 0.95 -4.08 15.72
N CYS A 182 1.47 -4.33 14.52
CA CYS A 182 0.63 -4.63 13.35
C CYS A 182 -0.03 -6.02 13.44
N TYR A 183 0.57 -6.95 14.17
CA TYR A 183 0.10 -8.33 14.32
C TYR A 183 -1.40 -8.38 14.67
N GLU A 184 -2.17 -9.13 13.86
CA GLU A 184 -3.64 -9.28 13.96
C GLU A 184 -4.46 -7.97 13.91
N ARG A 185 -3.84 -6.84 13.60
CA ARG A 185 -4.50 -5.52 13.57
C ARG A 185 -4.50 -4.91 12.17
N ILE A 186 -3.39 -5.03 11.45
CA ILE A 186 -3.15 -4.41 10.14
C ILE A 186 -2.39 -5.39 9.27
N SER A 187 -2.80 -5.52 8.02
CA SER A 187 -2.07 -6.32 7.05
C SER A 187 -0.76 -5.65 6.67
N VAL A 188 0.30 -6.45 6.62
CA VAL A 188 1.63 -6.00 6.21
C VAL A 188 2.04 -6.70 4.92
N ILE A 189 2.48 -5.91 3.94
CA ILE A 189 3.25 -6.45 2.81
C ILE A 189 4.72 -6.18 3.07
N VAL A 190 5.56 -7.20 3.02
CA VAL A 190 7.02 -7.05 3.09
C VAL A 190 7.64 -7.47 1.77
N THR A 191 8.58 -6.69 1.25
CA THR A 191 9.44 -7.13 0.14
C THR A 191 10.86 -7.34 0.65
N SER A 192 11.48 -8.46 0.30
CA SER A 192 12.87 -8.75 0.66
C SER A 192 13.58 -9.55 -0.43
N ASN A 193 14.87 -9.28 -0.57
CA ASN A 193 15.79 -10.12 -1.35
C ASN A 193 16.57 -11.13 -0.49
N LEU A 194 16.31 -11.13 0.83
CA LEU A 194 16.89 -12.06 1.78
C LEU A 194 15.90 -13.17 2.11
N GLU A 195 16.41 -14.38 2.30
CA GLU A 195 15.66 -15.45 2.94
C GLU A 195 15.45 -15.15 4.43
N PHE A 196 14.43 -15.75 5.05
CA PHE A 196 14.14 -15.54 6.48
C PHE A 196 15.33 -15.85 7.39
N SER A 197 16.12 -16.87 7.06
CA SER A 197 17.35 -17.25 7.78
C SER A 197 18.38 -16.11 7.85
N GLN A 198 18.35 -15.21 6.86
CA GLN A 198 19.29 -14.11 6.74
C GLN A 198 18.79 -12.81 7.38
N TRP A 199 17.53 -12.72 7.81
CA TRP A 199 16.99 -11.51 8.43
C TRP A 199 17.70 -11.15 9.73
N ASN A 200 18.36 -12.13 10.36
CA ASN A 200 19.19 -11.88 11.53
C ASN A 200 20.38 -10.94 11.24
N THR A 201 20.87 -10.91 9.99
CA THR A 201 21.90 -9.93 9.57
C THR A 201 21.40 -8.48 9.59
N VAL A 202 20.08 -8.30 9.61
CA VAL A 202 19.41 -6.99 9.57
C VAL A 202 19.05 -6.51 10.97
N PHE A 203 18.51 -7.42 11.80
CA PHE A 203 18.04 -7.11 13.15
C PHE A 203 19.10 -7.34 14.24
N GLY A 204 20.14 -8.15 13.98
CA GLY A 204 21.29 -8.37 14.86
C GLY A 204 21.05 -9.24 16.10
N ASP A 205 19.78 -9.52 16.47
CA ASP A 205 19.41 -10.38 17.59
C ASP A 205 18.56 -11.56 17.10
N ASN A 206 19.08 -12.79 17.28
CA ASN A 206 18.44 -14.02 16.85
C ASN A 206 17.04 -14.20 17.48
N ARG A 207 16.88 -13.85 18.75
CA ARG A 207 15.62 -14.06 19.49
C ARG A 207 14.56 -13.08 19.02
N LEU A 208 14.93 -11.80 18.86
CA LEU A 208 14.02 -10.79 18.32
C LEU A 208 13.63 -11.13 16.88
N THR A 209 14.58 -11.52 16.05
CA THR A 209 14.34 -11.91 14.66
C THR A 209 13.38 -13.10 14.57
N ALA A 210 13.61 -14.15 15.36
CA ALA A 210 12.73 -15.33 15.37
C ALA A 210 11.31 -14.97 15.80
N ALA A 211 11.16 -14.16 16.85
CA ALA A 211 9.85 -13.70 17.33
C ALA A 211 9.14 -12.77 16.34
N LEU A 212 9.89 -12.02 15.53
CA LEU A 212 9.33 -11.19 14.46
C LEU A 212 8.80 -12.04 13.31
N ILE A 213 9.62 -12.98 12.84
CA ILE A 213 9.29 -13.88 11.74
C ILE A 213 8.05 -14.69 12.12
N ASP A 214 8.00 -15.23 13.33
CA ASP A 214 6.85 -15.99 13.85
C ASP A 214 5.54 -15.20 13.72
N ARG A 215 5.49 -13.98 14.27
CA ARG A 215 4.31 -13.11 14.18
C ARG A 215 3.96 -12.70 12.75
N LEU A 216 4.97 -12.38 11.94
CA LEU A 216 4.74 -11.94 10.58
C LEU A 216 4.21 -13.09 9.71
N VAL A 217 4.73 -14.30 9.89
CA VAL A 217 4.46 -15.47 9.05
C VAL A 217 3.20 -16.24 9.48
N HIS A 218 2.80 -16.18 10.76
CA HIS A 218 1.66 -16.94 11.29
C HIS A 218 0.39 -16.84 10.42
N HIS A 219 0.09 -15.63 9.93
CA HIS A 219 -1.00 -15.37 8.99
C HIS A 219 -0.49 -14.72 7.71
N ALA A 220 0.52 -15.33 7.05
CA ALA A 220 1.09 -14.79 5.81
C ALA A 220 0.93 -15.68 4.59
N HIS A 221 0.84 -15.02 3.43
CA HIS A 221 1.08 -15.63 2.13
C HIS A 221 2.50 -15.32 1.67
N ILE A 222 3.35 -16.35 1.61
CA ILE A 222 4.74 -16.22 1.16
C ILE A 222 4.79 -16.42 -0.35
N VAL A 223 5.04 -15.34 -1.09
CA VAL A 223 5.12 -15.33 -2.55
C VAL A 223 6.58 -15.26 -2.96
N ALA A 224 7.07 -16.30 -3.65
CA ALA A 224 8.46 -16.41 -4.07
C ALA A 224 8.64 -15.97 -5.54
N PHE A 225 9.74 -15.27 -5.82
CA PHE A 225 10.09 -14.74 -7.13
C PHE A 225 11.38 -15.39 -7.62
N THR A 226 11.28 -16.21 -8.66
CA THR A 226 12.37 -17.08 -9.15
C THR A 226 12.96 -16.66 -10.50
N GLY A 227 12.43 -15.59 -11.12
CA GLY A 227 12.84 -15.15 -12.45
C GLY A 227 14.08 -14.27 -12.51
N GLU A 228 14.54 -14.00 -13.72
CA GLU A 228 15.60 -13.02 -14.00
C GLU A 228 15.15 -11.59 -13.74
N SER A 229 16.11 -10.71 -13.44
CA SER A 229 15.86 -9.28 -13.26
C SER A 229 15.21 -8.66 -14.50
N TYR A 230 13.99 -8.12 -14.33
CA TYR A 230 13.29 -7.39 -15.38
C TYR A 230 14.08 -6.17 -15.84
N ARG A 231 14.76 -5.50 -14.90
CA ARG A 231 15.61 -4.33 -15.19
C ARG A 231 16.79 -4.70 -16.10
N LEU A 232 17.38 -5.88 -15.88
CA LEU A 232 18.49 -6.38 -16.70
C LEU A 232 18.00 -6.75 -18.11
N ARG A 233 16.90 -7.51 -18.22
CA ARG A 233 16.31 -7.88 -19.52
C ARG A 233 15.95 -6.65 -20.35
N HIS A 234 15.33 -5.63 -19.73
CA HIS A 234 15.03 -4.38 -20.41
C HIS A 234 16.30 -3.65 -20.90
N ALA A 235 17.34 -3.54 -20.06
CA ALA A 235 18.60 -2.90 -20.44
C ALA A 235 19.31 -3.62 -21.60
N LEU A 236 19.19 -4.95 -21.69
CA LEU A 236 19.78 -5.75 -22.77
C LEU A 236 18.96 -5.73 -24.06
N SER A 237 17.63 -5.62 -23.97
CA SER A 237 16.73 -5.57 -25.13
C SER A 237 16.75 -4.25 -25.93
N HIS A 238 17.34 -3.20 -25.35
CA HIS A 238 17.49 -1.87 -25.99
C HIS A 238 18.90 -1.66 -26.58
N ARG A 239 19.63 -2.74 -26.84
CA ARG A 239 20.85 -2.76 -27.68
C ARG A 239 20.54 -3.40 -29.01
#